data_AF-A0A9E3N9D8-F1
#
_entry.id   AF-A0A9E3N9D8-F1
#
_cell.length_a   1.000
_cell.length_b   1.000
_cell.length_c   1.000
_cell.angle_alpha   90.00
_cell.angle_beta   90.00
_cell.angle_gamma   90.00
#
_symmetry.space_group_name_H-M   'P 1'
#
loop_
_entity.id
_entity.type
_entity.pdbx_description
1 polymer ?
#
loop_
_entity_poly.entity_id
_entity_poly.type
_entity_poly.pdbx_seq_one_letter_code
_entity_poly.pdbx_strand_id
1 'polypeptide(L)'
;QNSLSRITAHLASSLGIAHRIAPMSDDRVRSIVDTDEGELAFQHYFVRRRAEPRFRTIRFEGIEIAKPSPALLQALDDPALEAIILCPSNPVLSIAPILALPGIRARLDARKVPVIAVSPFIGGKAIKGPAAKIMAEIGIAPTPAGLADYYDSVLDGIVVDRADAGDHAPSAKLHVTDTLMRGRDDQRRLAAETLAFARTIG
;
A
#
# COMPACT_ATOMS: atom_id res chain seq x y z
N GLN A 1 3.33 -5.67 -29.77
CA GLN A 1 2.58 -6.30 -28.66
C GLN A 1 2.06 -5.18 -27.76
N ASN A 2 0.82 -5.23 -27.27
CA ASN A 2 0.28 -4.18 -26.39
C ASN A 2 0.75 -4.43 -24.95
N SER A 3 1.40 -3.45 -24.31
CA SER A 3 1.79 -3.57 -22.89
C SER A 3 0.58 -3.42 -21.96
N LEU A 4 0.70 -3.86 -20.70
CA LEU A 4 -0.37 -3.76 -19.69
C LEU A 4 -0.78 -2.31 -19.46
N SER A 5 0.16 -1.38 -19.47
CA SER A 5 -0.08 0.07 -19.35
C SER A 5 -0.95 0.59 -20.50
N ARG A 6 -0.67 0.18 -21.75
CA ARG A 6 -1.48 0.58 -22.91
C ARG A 6 -2.90 0.00 -22.84
N ILE A 7 -3.02 -1.25 -22.42
CA ILE A 7 -4.33 -1.90 -22.22
C ILE A 7 -5.11 -1.18 -21.12
N THR A 8 -4.47 -0.88 -19.99
CA THR A 8 -5.08 -0.19 -18.84
C THR A 8 -5.57 1.20 -19.23
N ALA A 9 -4.75 1.99 -19.94
CA ALA A 9 -5.14 3.32 -20.41
C ALA A 9 -6.32 3.27 -21.39
N HIS A 10 -6.34 2.28 -22.28
CA HIS A 10 -7.45 2.08 -23.21
C HIS A 10 -8.76 1.75 -22.47
N LEU A 11 -8.72 0.83 -21.49
CA LEU A 11 -9.89 0.46 -20.69
C LEU A 11 -10.38 1.64 -19.83
N ALA A 12 -9.47 2.38 -19.19
CA ALA A 12 -9.81 3.55 -18.39
C ALA A 12 -10.54 4.61 -19.23
N SER A 13 -10.02 4.91 -20.42
CA SER A 13 -10.66 5.85 -21.36
C SER A 13 -12.05 5.39 -21.80
N SER A 14 -12.18 4.12 -22.22
CA SER A 14 -13.45 3.54 -22.66
C SER A 14 -14.52 3.52 -21.55
N LEU A 15 -14.10 3.47 -20.28
CA LEU A 15 -14.99 3.51 -19.11
C LEU A 15 -15.23 4.94 -18.58
N GLY A 16 -14.67 5.97 -19.21
CA GLY A 16 -14.83 7.36 -18.76
C GLY A 16 -14.08 7.69 -17.46
N ILE A 17 -13.03 6.93 -17.12
CA ILE A 17 -12.21 7.19 -15.93
C ILE A 17 -11.21 8.29 -16.24
N ALA A 18 -11.40 9.47 -15.63
CA ALA A 18 -10.53 10.64 -15.84
C ALA A 18 -9.16 10.52 -15.15
N HIS A 19 -9.03 9.68 -14.13
CA HIS A 19 -7.80 9.51 -13.35
C HIS A 19 -6.78 8.65 -14.12
N ARG A 20 -5.49 8.99 -14.01
CA ARG A 20 -4.42 8.15 -14.54
C ARG A 20 -4.29 6.88 -13.70
N ILE A 21 -4.55 5.73 -14.31
CA ILE A 21 -4.35 4.41 -13.69
C ILE A 21 -3.10 3.78 -14.30
N ALA A 22 -2.10 3.51 -13.45
CA ALA A 22 -0.87 2.87 -13.85
C ALA A 22 -0.74 1.49 -13.18
N PRO A 23 -0.47 0.40 -13.94
CA PRO A 23 0.03 -0.81 -13.31
C PRO A 23 1.41 -0.52 -12.70
N MET A 24 1.80 -1.25 -11.65
CA MET A 24 3.13 -1.07 -11.05
C MET A 24 4.27 -1.39 -12.04
N SER A 25 4.05 -2.33 -12.96
CA SER A 25 4.99 -2.78 -13.97
C SER A 25 4.23 -3.31 -15.20
N ASP A 26 4.85 -3.23 -16.37
CA ASP A 26 4.40 -3.96 -17.57
C ASP A 26 4.95 -5.40 -17.61
N ASP A 27 5.95 -5.69 -16.78
CA ASP A 27 6.57 -7.00 -16.65
C ASP A 27 5.80 -7.91 -15.69
N ARG A 28 5.96 -9.22 -15.88
CA ARG A 28 5.21 -10.23 -15.11
C ARG A 28 5.84 -10.43 -13.74
N VAL A 29 5.16 -9.95 -12.70
CA VAL A 29 5.48 -10.21 -11.29
C VAL A 29 4.38 -11.06 -10.65
N ARG A 30 4.74 -12.17 -9.98
CA ARG A 30 3.78 -13.06 -9.31
C ARG A 30 4.06 -13.15 -7.81
N SER A 31 3.02 -12.94 -7.02
CA SER A 31 3.04 -13.18 -5.57
C SER A 31 2.90 -14.68 -5.27
N ILE A 32 3.94 -15.25 -4.66
CA ILE A 32 3.96 -16.63 -4.18
C ILE A 32 4.09 -16.60 -2.66
N VAL A 33 3.08 -17.15 -1.98
CA VAL A 33 2.96 -17.14 -0.52
C VAL A 33 3.51 -18.46 0.01
N ASP A 34 4.50 -18.37 0.90
CA ASP A 34 4.94 -19.52 1.69
C ASP A 34 4.07 -19.65 2.93
N THR A 35 3.62 -20.87 3.20
CA THR A 35 2.72 -21.20 4.31
C THR A 35 3.18 -22.43 5.06
N ASP A 36 2.48 -22.77 6.13
CA ASP A 36 2.63 -24.05 6.81
C ASP A 36 2.19 -25.27 5.99
N GLU A 37 1.48 -25.06 4.89
CA GLU A 37 1.07 -26.11 3.94
C GLU A 37 1.91 -26.12 2.65
N GLY A 38 3.00 -25.33 2.61
CA GLY A 38 3.86 -25.16 1.44
C GLY A 38 3.53 -23.92 0.60
N GLU A 39 4.16 -23.80 -0.56
CA GLU A 39 4.04 -22.64 -1.43
C GLU A 39 2.69 -22.61 -2.18
N LEU A 40 2.01 -21.47 -2.13
CA LEU A 40 0.75 -21.23 -2.80
C LEU A 40 0.82 -19.97 -3.66
N ALA A 41 0.34 -20.06 -4.90
CA ALA A 41 0.06 -18.87 -5.69
C ALA A 41 -0.95 -17.97 -4.96
N PHE A 42 -0.78 -16.65 -5.03
CA PHE A 42 -1.59 -15.70 -4.25
C PHE A 42 -3.10 -15.92 -4.35
N GLN A 43 -3.65 -16.14 -5.56
CA GLN A 43 -5.08 -16.39 -5.73
C GLN A 43 -5.54 -17.70 -5.07
N HIS A 44 -4.67 -18.71 -5.03
CA HIS A 44 -4.96 -19.96 -4.32
C HIS A 44 -4.99 -19.70 -2.80
N TYR A 45 -3.98 -19.04 -2.25
CA TYR A 45 -3.92 -18.67 -0.83
C TYR A 45 -5.11 -17.80 -0.42
N PHE A 46 -5.34 -16.69 -1.12
CA PHE A 46 -6.26 -15.65 -0.69
C PHE A 46 -7.72 -15.98 -1.00
N VAL A 47 -8.02 -16.53 -2.18
CA VAL A 47 -9.40 -16.77 -2.61
C VAL A 47 -9.84 -18.19 -2.26
N ARG A 48 -9.11 -19.20 -2.75
CA ARG A 48 -9.51 -20.61 -2.58
C ARG A 48 -9.30 -21.11 -1.16
N ARG A 49 -8.18 -20.76 -0.53
CA ARG A 49 -7.88 -21.10 0.87
C ARG A 49 -8.25 -20.00 1.87
N ARG A 50 -8.87 -18.90 1.41
CA ARG A 50 -9.40 -17.81 2.25
C ARG A 50 -8.40 -17.26 3.28
N ALA A 51 -7.10 -17.30 2.95
CA ALA A 51 -6.00 -16.96 3.84
C ALA A 51 -5.96 -17.75 5.17
N GLU A 52 -6.56 -18.95 5.20
CA GLU A 52 -6.58 -19.85 6.36
C GLU A 52 -5.19 -20.43 6.68
N PRO A 53 -4.38 -20.94 5.71
CA PRO A 53 -3.03 -21.41 6.01
C PRO A 53 -2.20 -20.33 6.70
N ARG A 54 -1.34 -20.74 7.63
CA ARG A 54 -0.48 -19.82 8.39
C ARG A 54 0.55 -19.22 7.44
N PHE A 55 0.55 -17.90 7.31
CA PHE A 55 1.51 -17.18 6.49
C PHE A 55 2.90 -17.26 7.12
N ARG A 56 3.94 -17.43 6.27
CA ARG A 56 5.34 -17.37 6.69
C ARG A 56 6.08 -16.23 6.01
N THR A 57 6.04 -16.22 4.68
CA THR A 57 6.66 -15.17 3.87
C THR A 57 5.98 -15.06 2.51
N ILE A 58 6.33 -14.02 1.75
CA ILE A 58 5.92 -13.84 0.37
C ILE A 58 7.15 -13.53 -0.47
N ARG A 59 7.23 -14.17 -1.64
CA ARG A 59 8.22 -13.83 -2.67
C ARG A 59 7.52 -13.32 -3.93
N PHE A 60 8.17 -12.40 -4.62
CA PHE A 60 7.67 -11.80 -5.85
C PHE A 60 8.47 -12.35 -7.04
N GLU A 61 7.96 -13.42 -7.63
CA GLU A 61 8.61 -14.08 -8.75
C GLU A 61 8.64 -13.16 -9.98
N GLY A 62 9.85 -12.85 -10.45
CA GLY A 62 10.11 -11.94 -11.56
C GLY A 62 10.45 -10.50 -11.15
N ILE A 63 10.38 -10.16 -9.85
CA ILE A 63 10.57 -8.78 -9.38
C ILE A 63 11.96 -8.20 -9.71
N GLU A 64 13.02 -9.01 -9.59
CA GLU A 64 14.41 -8.56 -9.75
C GLU A 64 14.73 -8.00 -11.14
N ILE A 65 14.01 -8.46 -12.15
CA ILE A 65 14.18 -8.02 -13.55
C ILE A 65 13.03 -7.13 -14.03
N ALA A 66 11.96 -7.02 -13.25
CA ALA A 66 10.81 -6.21 -13.59
C ALA A 66 11.16 -4.72 -13.47
N LYS A 67 10.60 -3.92 -14.37
CA LYS A 67 10.77 -2.47 -14.36
C LYS A 67 9.49 -1.80 -13.86
N PRO A 68 9.58 -0.77 -13.02
CA PRO A 68 8.45 0.12 -12.79
C PRO A 68 7.84 0.58 -14.12
N SER A 69 6.51 0.66 -14.19
CA SER A 69 5.86 1.14 -15.41
C SER A 69 6.27 2.59 -15.70
N PRO A 70 6.36 3.01 -16.98
CA PRO A 70 6.69 4.38 -17.31
C PRO A 70 5.76 5.41 -16.66
N ALA A 71 4.48 5.07 -16.51
CA ALA A 71 3.49 5.95 -15.88
C ALA A 71 3.71 6.09 -14.35
N LEU A 72 4.14 5.03 -13.66
CA LEU A 72 4.50 5.11 -12.25
C LEU A 72 5.75 5.99 -12.06
N LEU A 73 6.78 5.80 -12.88
CA LEU A 73 7.99 6.63 -12.82
C LEU A 73 7.68 8.10 -13.10
N GLN A 74 6.89 8.39 -14.15
CA GLN A 74 6.46 9.74 -14.47
C GLN A 74 5.71 10.39 -13.31
N ALA A 75 4.86 9.65 -12.59
CA ALA A 75 4.12 10.18 -11.44
C ALA A 75 5.04 10.50 -10.25
N LEU A 76 6.04 9.65 -9.99
CA LEU A 76 7.02 9.86 -8.90
C LEU A 76 8.01 10.98 -9.20
N ASP A 77 8.37 11.15 -10.48
CA ASP A 77 9.32 12.16 -10.95
C ASP A 77 8.62 13.48 -11.37
N ASP A 78 7.29 13.58 -11.25
CA ASP A 78 6.51 14.77 -11.63
C ASP A 78 6.82 15.94 -10.67
N PRO A 79 7.27 17.11 -11.17
CA PRO A 79 7.53 18.27 -10.32
C PRO A 79 6.26 18.84 -9.66
N ALA A 80 5.07 18.49 -10.14
CA ALA A 80 3.79 18.86 -9.54
C ALA A 80 3.30 17.85 -8.50
N LEU A 81 4.05 16.76 -8.23
CA LEU A 81 3.72 15.85 -7.14
C LEU A 81 3.79 16.61 -5.80
N GLU A 82 2.72 16.54 -5.00
CA GLU A 82 2.65 17.22 -3.69
C GLU A 82 2.77 16.22 -2.52
N ALA A 83 2.37 14.97 -2.70
CA ALA A 83 2.37 13.93 -1.67
C ALA A 83 2.22 12.54 -2.27
N ILE A 84 2.68 11.52 -1.54
CA ILE A 84 2.49 10.10 -1.86
C ILE A 84 1.62 9.47 -0.76
N ILE A 85 0.48 8.90 -1.11
CA ILE A 85 -0.43 8.29 -0.13
C ILE A 85 -0.42 6.78 -0.27
N LEU A 86 0.00 6.07 0.78
CA LEU A 86 -0.18 4.64 0.91
C LEU A 86 -1.58 4.39 1.49
N CYS A 87 -2.53 4.06 0.62
CA CYS A 87 -3.92 3.77 0.97
C CYS A 87 -4.03 2.61 1.98
N PRO A 88 -5.14 2.50 2.75
CA PRO A 88 -5.33 1.51 3.80
C PRO A 88 -5.58 0.10 3.24
N SER A 89 -4.55 -0.47 2.63
CA SER A 89 -4.51 -1.79 1.99
C SER A 89 -3.67 -2.76 2.82
N ASN A 90 -3.57 -4.02 2.39
CA ASN A 90 -2.69 -4.96 3.07
C ASN A 90 -1.21 -4.58 2.79
N PRO A 91 -0.41 -4.28 3.83
CA PRO A 91 0.96 -3.81 3.64
C PRO A 91 1.85 -4.86 2.94
N VAL A 92 1.67 -6.13 3.29
CA VAL A 92 2.48 -7.26 2.79
C VAL A 92 2.01 -7.75 1.42
N LEU A 93 0.69 -7.87 1.22
CA LEU A 93 0.12 -8.47 0.02
C LEU A 93 -0.14 -7.46 -1.11
N SER A 94 -0.34 -6.18 -0.79
CA SER A 94 -0.77 -5.17 -1.76
C SER A 94 0.28 -4.09 -1.99
N ILE A 95 0.91 -3.57 -0.94
CA ILE A 95 1.85 -2.45 -1.05
C ILE A 95 3.29 -2.93 -1.27
N ALA A 96 3.74 -3.96 -0.54
CA ALA A 96 5.09 -4.49 -0.65
C ALA A 96 5.53 -4.87 -2.09
N PRO A 97 4.69 -5.49 -2.96
CA PRO A 97 5.10 -5.77 -4.34
C PRO A 97 5.47 -4.52 -5.14
N ILE A 98 4.82 -3.39 -4.87
CA ILE A 98 5.08 -2.11 -5.53
C ILE A 98 6.41 -1.53 -5.01
N LEU A 99 6.61 -1.55 -3.69
CA LEU A 99 7.83 -1.05 -3.06
C LEU A 99 9.06 -1.90 -3.38
N ALA A 100 8.87 -3.20 -3.65
CA ALA A 100 9.92 -4.14 -4.00
C ALA A 100 10.42 -3.99 -5.45
N LEU A 101 9.76 -3.21 -6.30
CA LEU A 101 10.24 -2.98 -7.66
C LEU A 101 11.59 -2.25 -7.66
N PRO A 102 12.54 -2.69 -8.50
CA PRO A 102 13.86 -2.05 -8.62
C PRO A 102 13.75 -0.53 -8.84
N GLY A 103 14.43 0.22 -7.97
CA GLY A 103 14.51 1.68 -8.05
C GLY A 103 13.32 2.45 -7.47
N ILE A 104 12.27 1.79 -6.95
CA ILE A 104 11.17 2.48 -6.26
C ILE A 104 11.63 3.00 -4.90
N ARG A 105 12.24 2.16 -4.05
CA ARG A 105 12.71 2.61 -2.72
C ARG A 105 13.67 3.79 -2.83
N ALA A 106 14.65 3.73 -3.73
CA ALA A 106 15.59 4.83 -3.94
C ALA A 106 14.92 6.15 -4.37
N ARG A 107 13.85 6.09 -5.17
CA ARG A 107 13.05 7.28 -5.53
C ARG A 107 12.26 7.82 -4.36
N LEU A 108 11.68 6.93 -3.56
CA LEU A 108 11.02 7.34 -2.33
C LEU A 108 12.05 7.98 -1.40
N ASP A 109 13.22 7.41 -1.19
CA ASP A 109 14.25 8.01 -0.32
C ASP A 109 14.74 9.37 -0.83
N ALA A 110 14.80 9.59 -2.16
CA ALA A 110 15.20 10.85 -2.79
C ALA A 110 14.06 11.87 -2.99
N ARG A 111 12.83 11.52 -2.57
CA ARG A 111 11.64 12.36 -2.76
C ARG A 111 11.78 13.68 -2.00
N LYS A 112 11.04 14.70 -2.46
CA LYS A 112 10.90 16.00 -1.77
C LYS A 112 9.51 16.23 -1.19
N VAL A 113 8.65 15.23 -1.28
CA VAL A 113 7.24 15.28 -0.88
C VAL A 113 7.00 14.27 0.23
N PRO A 114 6.05 14.54 1.14
CA PRO A 114 5.73 13.60 2.20
C PRO A 114 5.10 12.31 1.66
N VAL A 115 5.48 11.17 2.24
CA VAL A 115 4.77 9.89 2.12
C VAL A 115 3.95 9.66 3.38
N ILE A 116 2.64 9.52 3.19
CA ILE A 116 1.67 9.32 4.26
C ILE A 116 1.03 7.94 4.12
N ALA A 117 1.06 7.14 5.18
CA ALA A 117 0.25 5.94 5.25
C ALA A 117 -1.10 6.21 5.91
N VAL A 118 -2.17 5.63 5.38
CA VAL A 118 -3.43 5.51 6.12
C VAL A 118 -3.49 4.10 6.69
N SER A 119 -3.56 3.99 8.02
CA SER A 119 -3.58 2.69 8.70
C SER A 119 -4.81 1.86 8.27
N PRO A 120 -4.66 0.56 7.94
CA PRO A 120 -5.79 -0.34 7.70
C PRO A 120 -6.41 -0.89 9.01
N PHE A 121 -5.85 -0.50 10.17
CA PHE A 121 -6.26 -0.99 11.49
C PHE A 121 -7.20 -0.01 12.20
N ILE A 122 -8.17 -0.58 12.91
CA ILE A 122 -9.06 0.10 13.86
C ILE A 122 -9.16 -0.76 15.13
N GLY A 123 -8.61 -0.28 16.24
CA GLY A 123 -8.60 -1.00 17.52
C GLY A 123 -7.79 -2.30 17.45
N GLY A 124 -6.64 -2.26 16.76
CA GLY A 124 -5.79 -3.45 16.50
C GLY A 124 -6.39 -4.50 15.56
N LYS A 125 -7.50 -4.20 14.87
CA LYS A 125 -8.16 -5.12 13.92
C LYS A 125 -8.12 -4.55 12.50
N ALA A 126 -7.86 -5.40 11.52
CA ALA A 126 -8.03 -5.03 10.12
C ALA A 126 -9.52 -5.00 9.75
N ILE A 127 -9.96 -3.96 9.04
CA ILE A 127 -11.36 -3.83 8.61
C ILE A 127 -11.74 -4.87 7.55
N LYS A 128 -10.82 -5.19 6.65
CA LYS A 128 -11.00 -6.21 5.61
C LYS A 128 -9.73 -6.99 5.38
N GLY A 129 -9.90 -8.27 5.08
CA GLY A 129 -8.82 -9.15 4.69
C GLY A 129 -7.86 -9.51 5.84
N PRO A 130 -6.80 -10.26 5.52
CA PRO A 130 -5.94 -10.91 6.50
C PRO A 130 -4.76 -10.04 6.97
N ALA A 131 -4.83 -8.71 6.83
CA ALA A 131 -3.68 -7.84 7.14
C ALA A 131 -3.22 -7.99 8.60
N ALA A 132 -4.14 -7.98 9.55
CA ALA A 132 -3.82 -8.15 10.96
C ALA A 132 -3.25 -9.56 11.25
N LYS A 133 -3.85 -10.60 10.67
CA LYS A 133 -3.37 -11.99 10.78
C LYS A 133 -1.94 -12.11 10.25
N ILE A 134 -1.70 -11.65 9.03
CA ILE A 134 -0.40 -11.80 8.35
C ILE A 134 0.68 -11.05 9.10
N MET A 135 0.43 -9.80 9.52
CA MET A 135 1.42 -9.04 10.29
C MET A 135 1.77 -9.75 11.60
N ALA A 136 0.76 -10.23 12.34
CA ALA A 136 0.99 -10.99 13.56
C ALA A 136 1.76 -12.30 13.31
N GLU A 137 1.47 -13.01 12.21
CA GLU A 137 2.14 -14.26 11.84
C GLU A 137 3.62 -14.08 11.48
N ILE A 138 4.02 -12.90 11.00
CA ILE A 138 5.41 -12.51 10.73
C ILE A 138 6.07 -11.73 11.88
N GLY A 139 5.43 -11.68 13.05
CA GLY A 139 6.00 -11.07 14.26
C GLY A 139 5.90 -9.55 14.33
N ILE A 140 5.03 -8.93 13.53
CA ILE A 140 4.78 -7.49 13.57
C ILE A 140 3.41 -7.24 14.21
N ALA A 141 3.35 -6.34 15.19
CA ALA A 141 2.09 -5.98 15.82
C ALA A 141 1.13 -5.38 14.77
N PRO A 142 -0.14 -5.85 14.68
CA PRO A 142 -1.13 -5.33 13.74
C PRO A 142 -1.72 -4.01 14.24
N THR A 143 -0.84 -3.04 14.48
CA THR A 143 -1.13 -1.72 15.02
C THR A 143 -0.52 -0.63 14.15
N PRO A 144 -0.90 0.64 14.31
CA PRO A 144 -0.28 1.70 13.54
C PRO A 144 1.22 1.85 13.80
N ALA A 145 1.71 1.66 15.04
CA ALA A 145 3.15 1.66 15.28
C ALA A 145 3.86 0.51 14.54
N GLY A 146 3.33 -0.72 14.61
CA GLY A 146 3.91 -1.85 13.87
C GLY A 146 3.85 -1.67 12.34
N LEU A 147 2.83 -0.99 11.82
CA LEU A 147 2.75 -0.61 10.41
C LEU A 147 3.83 0.41 10.04
N ALA A 148 4.03 1.42 10.88
CA ALA A 148 5.06 2.43 10.66
C ALA A 148 6.46 1.80 10.69
N ASP A 149 6.73 0.90 11.64
CA ASP A 149 7.98 0.13 11.69
C ASP A 149 8.15 -0.75 10.44
N TYR A 150 7.08 -1.35 9.92
CA TYR A 150 7.13 -2.16 8.71
C TYR A 150 7.50 -1.34 7.45
N TYR A 151 6.98 -0.12 7.33
CA TYR A 151 7.34 0.76 6.22
C TYR A 151 8.68 1.47 6.44
N ASP A 152 9.12 1.58 7.69
CA ASP A 152 10.41 2.13 8.12
C ASP A 152 10.62 3.56 7.58
N SER A 153 11.82 3.90 7.09
CA SER A 153 12.19 5.23 6.59
C SER A 153 11.35 5.78 5.42
N VAL A 154 10.45 4.99 4.86
CA VAL A 154 9.57 5.44 3.78
C VAL A 154 8.47 6.36 4.29
N LEU A 155 8.05 6.30 5.55
CA LEU A 155 6.97 7.15 6.04
C LEU A 155 7.46 8.44 6.68
N ASP A 156 6.79 9.53 6.35
CA ASP A 156 6.91 10.81 7.05
C ASP A 156 5.72 11.04 8.01
N GLY A 157 4.57 10.42 7.71
CA GLY A 157 3.37 10.53 8.51
C GLY A 157 2.43 9.34 8.39
N ILE A 158 1.57 9.19 9.38
CA ILE A 158 0.55 8.15 9.46
C ILE A 158 -0.79 8.73 9.91
N VAL A 159 -1.85 8.35 9.21
CA VAL A 159 -3.24 8.63 9.57
C VAL A 159 -3.82 7.40 10.25
N VAL A 160 -4.34 7.56 11.46
CA VAL A 160 -4.87 6.46 12.29
C VAL A 160 -6.30 6.72 12.71
N ASP A 161 -7.02 5.64 13.02
CA ASP A 161 -8.36 5.76 13.59
C ASP A 161 -8.31 6.32 15.02
N ARG A 162 -9.39 7.00 15.44
CA ARG A 162 -9.55 7.48 16.82
C ARG A 162 -9.37 6.37 17.85
N ALA A 163 -9.77 5.13 17.51
CA ALA A 163 -9.59 3.97 18.38
C ALA A 163 -8.11 3.64 18.68
N ASP A 164 -7.19 4.05 17.81
CA ASP A 164 -5.75 3.75 17.91
C ASP A 164 -4.90 5.00 18.19
N ALA A 165 -5.51 6.10 18.66
CA ALA A 165 -4.82 7.38 18.88
C ALA A 165 -3.60 7.31 19.81
N GLY A 166 -3.56 6.31 20.71
CA GLY A 166 -2.44 6.07 21.62
C GLY A 166 -1.31 5.23 21.05
N ASP A 167 -1.50 4.59 19.89
CA ASP A 167 -0.57 3.63 19.29
C ASP A 167 0.10 4.27 18.06
N HIS A 168 1.21 4.96 18.29
CA HIS A 168 1.95 5.67 17.24
C HIS A 168 3.46 5.40 17.35
N ALA A 169 4.10 5.26 16.19
CA ALA A 169 5.56 5.22 16.13
C ALA A 169 6.12 6.65 16.21
N PRO A 170 7.15 6.90 17.04
CA PRO A 170 7.80 8.21 17.11
C PRO A 170 8.44 8.66 15.78
N SER A 171 8.69 7.72 14.86
CA SER A 171 9.34 7.94 13.57
C SER A 171 8.43 8.63 12.53
N ALA A 172 7.11 8.66 12.73
CA ALA A 172 6.16 9.25 11.79
C ALA A 172 5.26 10.27 12.49
N LYS A 173 5.00 11.41 11.84
CA LYS A 173 3.99 12.37 12.33
C LYS A 173 2.61 11.72 12.35
N LEU A 174 1.79 12.06 13.33
CA LEU A 174 0.49 11.43 13.56
C LEU A 174 -0.66 12.37 13.17
N HIS A 175 -1.65 11.85 12.44
CA HIS A 175 -2.98 12.46 12.31
C HIS A 175 -4.06 11.46 12.75
N VAL A 176 -4.93 11.90 13.66
CA VAL A 176 -6.00 11.05 14.21
C VAL A 176 -7.35 11.49 13.64
N THR A 177 -8.07 10.58 13.01
CA THR A 177 -9.41 10.84 12.45
C THR A 177 -10.23 9.56 12.38
N ASP A 178 -11.46 9.63 11.88
CA ASP A 178 -12.27 8.44 11.59
C ASP A 178 -11.79 7.84 10.25
N THR A 179 -11.24 6.62 10.25
CA THR A 179 -10.70 5.99 9.03
C THR A 179 -11.67 5.00 8.38
N LEU A 180 -12.74 4.63 9.09
CA LEU A 180 -13.76 3.74 8.57
C LEU A 180 -14.60 4.41 7.45
N MET A 181 -14.46 3.92 6.23
CA MET A 181 -15.20 4.39 5.06
C MET A 181 -16.49 3.59 4.84
N ARG A 182 -17.63 4.05 5.38
CA ARG A 182 -18.95 3.40 5.19
C ARG A 182 -19.63 3.87 3.91
N GLY A 183 -19.33 5.09 3.47
CA GLY A 183 -19.87 5.67 2.24
C GLY A 183 -18.93 6.69 1.59
N ARG A 184 -19.44 7.35 0.55
CA ARG A 184 -18.68 8.36 -0.22
C ARG A 184 -18.28 9.57 0.61
N ASP A 185 -19.09 9.95 1.58
CA ASP A 185 -18.80 11.12 2.42
C ASP A 185 -17.64 10.84 3.37
N ASP A 186 -17.57 9.64 3.95
CA ASP A 186 -16.42 9.20 4.74
C ASP A 186 -15.14 9.14 3.90
N GLN A 187 -15.23 8.61 2.67
CA GLN A 187 -14.10 8.55 1.73
C GLN A 187 -13.58 9.95 1.40
N ARG A 188 -14.49 10.89 1.10
CA ARG A 188 -14.14 12.28 0.79
C ARG A 188 -13.51 12.99 1.98
N ARG A 189 -14.09 12.83 3.17
CA ARG A 189 -13.55 13.40 4.40
C ARG A 189 -12.16 12.86 4.69
N LEU A 190 -11.98 11.54 4.70
CA LEU A 190 -10.69 10.91 4.96
C LEU A 190 -9.63 11.36 3.94
N ALA A 191 -10.00 11.43 2.65
CA ALA A 191 -9.10 11.93 1.62
C ALA A 191 -8.73 13.41 1.85
N ALA A 192 -9.71 14.27 2.13
CA ALA A 192 -9.46 15.70 2.37
C ALA A 192 -8.57 15.93 3.60
N GLU A 193 -8.82 15.23 4.69
CA GLU A 193 -8.00 15.30 5.91
C GLU A 193 -6.59 14.75 5.68
N THR A 194 -6.45 13.65 4.94
CA THR A 194 -5.12 13.08 4.60
C THR A 194 -4.30 14.05 3.74
N LEU A 195 -4.93 14.70 2.75
CA LEU A 195 -4.28 15.72 1.93
C LEU A 195 -3.91 16.98 2.73
N ALA A 196 -4.80 17.43 3.62
CA ALA A 196 -4.52 18.55 4.51
C ALA A 196 -3.34 18.24 5.44
N PHE A 197 -3.32 17.03 6.01
CA PHE A 197 -2.23 16.56 6.86
C PHE A 197 -0.90 16.47 6.11
N ALA A 198 -0.88 15.93 4.89
CA ALA A 198 0.33 15.88 4.07
C ALA A 198 0.97 17.28 3.91
N ARG A 199 0.16 18.32 3.67
CA ARG A 199 0.63 19.71 3.56
C ARG A 199 1.20 20.32 4.85
N THR A 200 0.98 19.70 6.01
CA THR A 200 1.62 20.12 7.28
C THR A 200 3.00 19.51 7.49
N ILE A 201 3.38 18.55 6.62
CA ILE A 201 4.63 17.81 6.70
C ILE A 201 5.61 18.32 5.65
N GLY A 202 5.11 18.53 4.42
CA GLY A 202 5.86 19.10 3.30
C GLY A 202 6.16 20.57 3.45
#